data_AF-A0A1W9W5W3-F1
#
_entry.id   AF-A0A1W9W5W3-F1
#
_cell.length_a   1.000
_cell.length_b   1.000
_cell.length_c   1.000
_cell.angle_alpha   90.00
_cell.angle_beta   90.00
_cell.angle_gamma   90.00
#
_symmetry.space_group_name_H-M   'P 1'
#
loop_
_entity.id
_entity.type
_entity.pdbx_description
1 polymer ?
#
loop_
_entity_poly.entity_id
_entity_poly.type
_entity_poly.pdbx_seq_one_letter_code
_entity_poly.pdbx_strand_id
1 'polypeptide(L)'
;MAKPMTLLKAIIIITFLSSILLLSQNKTHSQELEPGTKRYGPSKNPPRDEIPGYQVDEKIMPKIPLRSTPDTEWTFHKTSDNAHPDANEQQMLWLMNRARANPTQEGIWLATTDIPNIASARRYFSVDVVMLQSEFAGYASKPPAAFDVRLYNAAKVHSDDLIARDAQDHNDQFQRISDAGFSYLQARGNVFSYTEDAVHGHAGFNIDWGSGPGGMQVGRGHRMAIMSIDGDFTNVGIAIVSESDAATAVGPLVTTGNYCKANTSQPDHYNRFIVGTVWNDLDNDGMYDPGEGVGNVTVMPNSGTYYAVTSNSGGYAIPIVSEGNYTLTFSGAVDAVKSVEIGVESALLDDAFAVPTTSCPPCSGDAVVLNGDTFPSGETCSCTGTTISLLNVTVPDNATANFNASTSITVGPGTTFEDGSNATFTSPNTTIHPESHVASGAVLNVGQ
;
A
#
# COMPACT_ATOMS: atom_id res chain seq x y z
N MET A 1 43.31 32.81 57.37
CA MET A 1 44.74 33.09 57.48
C MET A 1 45.54 31.90 56.96
N ALA A 2 46.40 32.16 55.98
CA ALA A 2 47.60 31.43 55.53
C ALA A 2 47.63 29.89 55.41
N LYS A 3 47.82 29.42 54.16
CA LYS A 3 48.58 28.19 53.80
C LYS A 3 50.10 28.47 53.90
N PRO A 4 50.96 27.44 53.99
CA PRO A 4 51.73 27.06 52.79
C PRO A 4 51.97 25.55 52.57
N MET A 5 52.35 25.24 51.32
CA MET A 5 52.76 23.97 50.70
C MET A 5 54.16 23.48 51.12
N THR A 6 54.42 22.18 50.99
CA THR A 6 55.53 21.54 50.21
C THR A 6 55.40 20.00 50.32
N LEU A 7 55.12 19.24 49.25
CA LEU A 7 55.95 18.73 48.14
C LEU A 7 56.83 17.52 48.51
N LEU A 8 56.46 16.31 48.07
CA LEU A 8 57.43 15.37 47.47
C LEU A 8 56.72 14.32 46.59
N LYS A 9 57.13 14.27 45.31
CA LYS A 9 56.81 13.26 44.32
C LYS A 9 57.64 12.00 44.58
N ALA A 10 57.06 10.82 44.43
CA ALA A 10 57.81 9.58 44.20
C ALA A 10 57.12 8.74 43.12
N ILE A 11 57.91 8.46 42.09
CA ILE A 11 57.64 7.68 40.89
C ILE A 11 57.81 6.20 41.23
N ILE A 12 56.85 5.34 40.87
CA ILE A 12 57.14 3.92 40.56
C ILE A 12 56.41 3.56 39.27
N ILE A 13 57.24 3.30 38.26
CA ILE A 13 56.94 2.75 36.95
C ILE A 13 56.81 1.23 37.09
N ILE A 14 55.70 0.65 36.66
CA ILE A 14 55.65 -0.77 36.25
C ILE A 14 54.94 -0.82 34.90
N THR A 15 55.75 -0.88 33.85
CA THR A 15 55.40 -1.36 32.52
C THR A 15 55.56 -2.87 32.47
N PHE A 16 54.52 -3.59 32.04
CA PHE A 16 54.70 -4.79 31.22
C PHE A 16 53.58 -4.86 30.18
N LEU A 17 54.00 -4.84 28.92
CA LEU A 17 53.16 -5.08 27.76
C LEU A 17 52.64 -6.53 27.78
N SER A 18 51.35 -6.68 27.47
CA SER A 18 50.83 -7.79 26.67
C SER A 18 49.65 -7.25 25.86
N SER A 19 49.95 -6.72 24.68
CA SER A 19 49.00 -6.62 23.59
C SER A 19 48.81 -8.02 23.01
N ILE A 20 47.57 -8.52 22.92
CA ILE A 20 47.08 -9.46 21.89
C ILE A 20 45.54 -9.54 22.07
N LEU A 21 44.84 -9.01 21.06
CA LEU A 21 43.49 -9.39 20.62
C LEU A 21 42.43 -9.71 21.70
N LEU A 22 41.70 -8.69 22.15
CA LEU A 22 40.28 -8.90 22.48
C LEU A 22 39.48 -8.52 21.22
N LEU A 23 39.18 -9.54 20.41
CA LEU A 23 38.12 -9.41 19.42
C LEU A 23 36.82 -9.07 20.15
N SER A 24 36.19 -7.99 19.70
CA SER A 24 34.74 -7.80 19.72
C SER A 24 34.02 -9.13 19.50
N GLN A 25 33.41 -9.68 20.55
CA GLN A 25 32.32 -10.64 20.42
C GLN A 25 30.99 -9.93 20.69
N ASN A 26 30.71 -8.86 19.94
CA ASN A 26 29.34 -8.65 19.48
C ASN A 26 29.10 -9.65 18.36
N LYS A 27 28.70 -10.88 18.71
CA LYS A 27 28.05 -11.76 17.75
C LYS A 27 26.68 -11.14 17.43
N THR A 28 26.66 -10.27 16.43
CA THR A 28 25.51 -10.13 15.56
C THR A 28 25.14 -11.54 15.10
N HIS A 29 23.97 -12.01 15.50
CA HIS A 29 23.38 -13.20 14.90
C HIS A 29 22.79 -12.80 13.54
N SER A 30 23.63 -12.30 12.63
CA SER A 30 23.38 -12.45 11.20
C SER A 30 23.61 -13.94 10.95
N GLN A 31 22.54 -14.70 10.78
CA GLN A 31 22.67 -16.07 10.27
C GLN A 31 23.30 -15.94 8.88
N GLU A 32 24.58 -16.32 8.75
CA GLU A 32 25.20 -16.64 7.47
C GLU A 32 24.38 -17.80 6.86
N LEU A 33 23.88 -17.61 5.64
CA LEU A 33 23.00 -18.54 4.96
C LEU A 33 23.68 -19.10 3.70
N GLU A 34 23.47 -20.39 3.49
CA GLU A 34 23.91 -21.16 2.31
C GLU A 34 23.43 -20.51 0.99
N PRO A 35 24.22 -20.56 -0.09
CA PRO A 35 23.80 -19.99 -1.37
C PRO A 35 22.71 -20.85 -2.01
N GLY A 36 21.45 -20.37 -2.03
CA GLY A 36 20.40 -21.01 -2.85
C GLY A 36 18.93 -20.86 -2.45
N THR A 37 18.57 -20.18 -1.37
CA THR A 37 17.14 -20.07 -0.96
C THR A 37 16.69 -18.62 -0.82
N LYS A 38 15.79 -18.17 -1.71
CA LYS A 38 14.98 -16.97 -1.48
C LYS A 38 14.01 -17.21 -0.31
N ARG A 39 13.78 -16.19 0.53
CA ARG A 39 12.58 -15.92 1.37
C ARG A 39 12.50 -16.60 2.75
N TYR A 40 12.74 -15.81 3.81
CA TYR A 40 12.64 -16.26 5.21
C TYR A 40 11.32 -15.91 5.93
N GLY A 41 10.29 -15.50 5.18
CA GLY A 41 9.02 -15.01 5.74
C GLY A 41 9.11 -13.58 6.30
N PRO A 42 7.99 -13.03 6.79
CA PRO A 42 7.97 -11.72 7.44
C PRO A 42 9.01 -11.59 8.56
N SER A 43 9.28 -10.36 9.01
CA SER A 43 10.13 -10.11 10.18
C SER A 43 9.65 -10.92 11.40
N LYS A 44 10.44 -11.02 12.46
CA LYS A 44 10.00 -11.70 13.68
C LYS A 44 9.48 -10.70 14.70
N ASN A 45 8.44 -11.09 15.44
CA ASN A 45 7.92 -10.33 16.58
C ASN A 45 7.59 -8.86 16.25
N PRO A 46 6.64 -8.61 15.33
CA PRO A 46 6.24 -7.25 14.98
C PRO A 46 5.80 -6.46 16.21
N PRO A 47 6.20 -5.18 16.30
CA PRO A 47 5.95 -4.36 17.48
C PRO A 47 4.47 -3.97 17.57
N ARG A 48 4.02 -3.74 18.80
CA ARG A 48 2.77 -3.08 19.15
C ARG A 48 3.07 -2.01 20.18
N ASP A 49 2.45 -0.85 20.02
CA ASP A 49 2.49 0.25 20.98
C ASP A 49 1.07 0.73 21.31
N GLU A 50 0.89 1.20 22.53
CA GLU A 50 -0.37 1.73 23.03
C GLU A 50 -0.07 2.79 24.09
N ILE A 51 -0.61 3.99 23.89
CA ILE A 51 -0.43 5.12 24.80
C ILE A 51 -1.49 4.99 25.92
N PRO A 52 -1.12 4.57 27.15
CA PRO A 52 -2.09 4.27 28.19
C PRO A 52 -2.70 5.54 28.78
N GLY A 53 -3.99 5.50 29.11
CA GLY A 53 -4.65 6.54 29.89
C GLY A 53 -5.16 7.76 29.10
N TYR A 54 -5.06 7.75 27.77
CA TYR A 54 -5.72 8.77 26.94
C TYR A 54 -7.20 8.43 26.77
N GLN A 55 -8.04 8.96 27.67
CA GLN A 55 -9.49 8.98 27.47
C GLN A 55 -9.79 10.15 26.54
N VAL A 56 -10.25 9.86 25.31
CA VAL A 56 -10.82 10.91 24.47
C VAL A 56 -12.11 11.33 25.15
N ASP A 57 -12.17 12.56 25.68
CA ASP A 57 -13.42 13.15 26.12
C ASP A 57 -14.22 13.39 24.82
N GLU A 58 -15.16 12.50 24.47
CA GLU A 58 -16.08 12.65 23.31
C GLU A 58 -16.93 13.93 23.38
N LYS A 59 -16.72 14.75 24.42
CA LYS A 59 -17.36 16.04 24.62
C LYS A 59 -17.00 17.03 23.52
N ILE A 60 -17.95 17.10 22.61
CA ILE A 60 -18.31 18.24 21.77
C ILE A 60 -17.38 18.42 20.56
N MET A 61 -17.36 17.41 19.70
CA MET A 61 -17.45 17.74 18.27
C MET A 61 -18.81 18.44 18.10
N PRO A 62 -18.88 19.69 17.61
CA PRO A 62 -20.16 20.33 17.37
C PRO A 62 -20.97 19.38 16.48
N LYS A 63 -22.21 19.07 16.88
CA LYS A 63 -23.19 18.44 16.00
C LYS A 63 -23.47 19.44 14.88
N ILE A 64 -22.59 19.48 13.88
CA ILE A 64 -22.82 20.22 12.65
C ILE A 64 -24.07 19.59 12.05
N PRO A 65 -25.09 20.39 11.70
CA PRO A 65 -26.31 19.84 11.13
C PRO A 65 -25.97 18.95 9.93
N LEU A 66 -26.55 17.75 9.88
CA LEU A 66 -26.45 16.73 8.82
C LEU A 66 -27.02 17.19 7.45
N ARG A 67 -26.91 18.49 7.09
CA ARG A 67 -27.69 19.10 6.02
C ARG A 67 -26.91 19.98 5.04
N SER A 68 -25.61 20.14 5.19
CA SER A 68 -24.79 20.68 4.10
C SER A 68 -24.23 19.54 3.26
N THR A 69 -24.37 19.65 1.94
CA THR A 69 -23.55 18.89 1.00
C THR A 69 -22.07 19.16 1.34
N PRO A 70 -21.22 18.14 1.45
CA PRO A 70 -19.79 18.32 1.66
C PRO A 70 -19.17 19.24 0.60
N ASP A 71 -18.21 20.06 1.00
CA ASP A 71 -17.55 21.06 0.15
C ASP A 71 -16.01 21.00 0.24
N THR A 72 -15.48 20.10 1.06
CA THR A 72 -14.04 19.96 1.32
C THR A 72 -13.57 18.57 0.92
N GLU A 73 -12.55 18.46 0.05
CA GLU A 73 -11.93 17.16 -0.24
C GLU A 73 -11.12 16.71 0.97
N TRP A 74 -11.35 15.48 1.45
CA TRP A 74 -10.40 14.79 2.31
C TRP A 74 -9.25 14.31 1.44
N THR A 75 -8.02 14.75 1.74
CA THR A 75 -6.85 14.48 0.89
C THR A 75 -5.84 13.53 1.52
N PHE A 76 -5.99 13.18 2.80
CA PHE A 76 -5.06 12.26 3.47
C PHE A 76 -5.20 10.80 3.02
N HIS A 77 -6.21 10.43 2.22
CA HIS A 77 -6.36 9.06 1.69
C HIS A 77 -5.49 8.76 0.46
N LYS A 78 -4.68 9.72 0.00
CA LYS A 78 -3.79 9.55 -1.15
C LYS A 78 -2.62 10.55 -1.13
N THR A 79 -1.59 10.33 -1.94
CA THR A 79 -0.54 11.34 -2.17
C THR A 79 -1.06 12.47 -3.07
N SER A 80 -0.41 13.63 -3.00
CA SER A 80 -0.83 14.84 -3.73
C SER A 80 -0.73 14.73 -5.25
N ASP A 81 0.08 13.79 -5.74
CA ASP A 81 0.21 13.42 -7.16
C ASP A 81 -0.76 12.29 -7.58
N ASN A 82 -1.63 11.85 -6.66
CA ASN A 82 -2.54 10.72 -6.79
C ASN A 82 -1.87 9.35 -7.07
N ALA A 83 -0.54 9.26 -6.95
CA ALA A 83 0.21 8.05 -7.27
C ALA A 83 0.07 6.94 -6.21
N HIS A 84 -0.15 7.32 -4.95
CA HIS A 84 -0.30 6.37 -3.84
C HIS A 84 -1.66 6.52 -3.12
N PRO A 85 -2.29 5.41 -2.66
CA PRO A 85 -1.83 4.03 -2.82
C PRO A 85 -1.73 3.67 -4.30
N ASP A 86 -0.62 3.04 -4.67
CA ASP A 86 -0.42 2.53 -6.02
C ASP A 86 -1.27 1.26 -6.23
N ALA A 87 -1.20 0.65 -7.41
CA ALA A 87 -2.04 -0.50 -7.72
C ALA A 87 -1.76 -1.72 -6.82
N ASN A 88 -0.50 -1.94 -6.41
CA ASN A 88 -0.13 -3.04 -5.53
C ASN A 88 -0.52 -2.75 -4.07
N GLU A 89 -0.30 -1.52 -3.62
CA GLU A 89 -0.68 -1.07 -2.28
C GLU A 89 -2.20 -1.07 -2.10
N GLN A 90 -2.94 -0.67 -3.14
CA GLN A 90 -4.39 -0.74 -3.18
C GLN A 90 -4.89 -2.19 -3.18
N GLN A 91 -4.26 -3.11 -3.93
CA GLN A 91 -4.59 -4.54 -3.86
C GLN A 91 -4.41 -5.08 -2.44
N MET A 92 -3.31 -4.74 -1.78
CA MET A 92 -3.06 -5.18 -0.41
C MET A 92 -4.06 -4.59 0.58
N LEU A 93 -4.45 -3.32 0.42
CA LEU A 93 -5.48 -2.66 1.22
C LEU A 93 -6.86 -3.30 1.02
N TRP A 94 -7.23 -3.60 -0.22
CA TRP A 94 -8.48 -4.25 -0.59
C TRP A 94 -8.57 -5.66 0.01
N LEU A 95 -7.53 -6.48 -0.18
CA LEU A 95 -7.44 -7.82 0.41
C LEU A 95 -7.51 -7.78 1.95
N MET A 96 -6.84 -6.82 2.59
CA MET A 96 -6.92 -6.63 4.03
C MET A 96 -8.35 -6.32 4.49
N ASN A 97 -9.04 -5.38 3.85
CA ASN A 97 -10.40 -5.00 4.25
C ASN A 97 -11.41 -6.12 3.97
N ARG A 98 -11.26 -6.87 2.87
CA ARG A 98 -12.00 -8.11 2.60
C ARG A 98 -11.79 -9.15 3.71
N ALA A 99 -10.53 -9.37 4.09
CA ALA A 99 -10.16 -10.32 5.13
C ALA A 99 -10.78 -9.97 6.49
N ARG A 100 -10.72 -8.69 6.87
CA ARG A 100 -11.37 -8.18 8.09
C ARG A 100 -12.88 -8.35 8.07
N ALA A 101 -13.52 -8.07 6.94
CA ALA A 101 -14.96 -8.20 6.80
C ALA A 101 -15.43 -9.67 6.92
N ASN A 102 -14.66 -10.62 6.39
CA ASN A 102 -14.98 -12.05 6.44
C ASN A 102 -13.76 -12.94 6.76
N PRO A 103 -13.33 -13.00 8.04
CA PRO A 103 -12.13 -13.75 8.43
C PRO A 103 -12.22 -15.24 8.10
N THR A 104 -13.39 -15.87 8.27
CA THR A 104 -13.58 -17.29 7.96
C THR A 104 -13.28 -17.58 6.49
N GLN A 105 -13.83 -16.77 5.57
CA GLN A 105 -13.59 -16.97 4.13
C GLN A 105 -12.12 -16.70 3.76
N GLU A 106 -11.49 -15.71 4.39
CA GLU A 106 -10.08 -15.44 4.20
C GLU A 106 -9.20 -16.63 4.61
N GLY A 107 -9.46 -17.22 5.79
CA GLY A 107 -8.73 -18.40 6.25
C GLY A 107 -8.86 -19.59 5.31
N ILE A 108 -10.03 -19.77 4.69
CA ILE A 108 -10.23 -20.78 3.65
C ILE A 108 -9.38 -20.45 2.42
N TRP A 109 -9.47 -19.22 1.89
CA TRP A 109 -8.72 -18.82 0.70
C TRP A 109 -7.20 -18.94 0.90
N LEU A 110 -6.66 -18.51 2.03
CA LEU A 110 -5.24 -18.63 2.35
C LEU A 110 -4.77 -20.09 2.44
N ALA A 111 -5.62 -20.98 2.97
CA ALA A 111 -5.35 -22.41 3.08
C ALA A 111 -5.38 -23.13 1.72
N THR A 112 -6.24 -22.69 0.79
CA THR A 112 -6.53 -23.42 -0.46
C THR A 112 -6.00 -22.76 -1.72
N THR A 113 -5.55 -21.51 -1.69
CA THR A 113 -5.07 -20.82 -2.90
C THR A 113 -3.86 -21.54 -3.50
N ASP A 114 -3.89 -21.66 -4.83
CA ASP A 114 -2.87 -22.29 -5.66
C ASP A 114 -1.91 -21.25 -6.29
N ILE A 115 -2.02 -19.98 -5.90
CA ILE A 115 -1.06 -18.93 -6.29
C ILE A 115 0.37 -19.43 -5.98
N PRO A 116 1.26 -19.55 -6.99
CA PRO A 116 2.46 -20.37 -6.85
C PRO A 116 3.39 -20.00 -5.70
N ASN A 117 3.59 -18.70 -5.46
CA ASN A 117 4.48 -18.22 -4.40
C ASN A 117 3.90 -18.45 -2.99
N ILE A 118 2.60 -18.25 -2.79
CA ILE A 118 1.90 -18.55 -1.53
C ILE A 118 1.89 -20.07 -1.28
N ALA A 119 1.54 -20.87 -2.29
CA ALA A 119 1.55 -22.32 -2.17
C ALA A 119 2.95 -22.85 -1.87
N SER A 120 3.99 -22.26 -2.46
CA SER A 120 5.39 -22.56 -2.18
C SER A 120 5.77 -22.20 -0.74
N ALA A 121 5.42 -21.00 -0.27
CA ALA A 121 5.68 -20.57 1.11
C ALA A 121 4.97 -21.46 2.13
N ARG A 122 3.68 -21.79 1.94
CA ARG A 122 2.95 -22.74 2.80
C ARG A 122 3.65 -24.08 2.89
N ARG A 123 4.09 -24.64 1.75
CA ARG A 123 4.80 -25.93 1.70
C ARG A 123 6.16 -25.83 2.41
N TYR A 124 6.91 -24.75 2.16
CA TYR A 124 8.22 -24.53 2.76
C TYR A 124 8.15 -24.48 4.29
N PHE A 125 7.22 -23.72 4.84
CA PHE A 125 7.03 -23.60 6.29
C PHE A 125 6.21 -24.75 6.90
N SER A 126 5.72 -25.69 6.09
CA SER A 126 4.82 -26.77 6.53
C SER A 126 3.61 -26.23 7.30
N VAL A 127 2.96 -25.21 6.73
CA VAL A 127 1.79 -24.56 7.35
C VAL A 127 0.69 -25.59 7.58
N ASP A 128 0.24 -25.71 8.83
CA ASP A 128 -0.93 -26.49 9.21
C ASP A 128 -2.18 -25.73 8.78
N VAL A 129 -2.68 -26.07 7.59
CA VAL A 129 -3.84 -25.41 6.99
C VAL A 129 -5.14 -25.64 7.75
N VAL A 130 -5.26 -26.73 8.52
CA VAL A 130 -6.43 -26.99 9.37
C VAL A 130 -6.39 -26.07 10.59
N MET A 131 -5.22 -25.91 11.21
CA MET A 131 -5.01 -24.92 12.26
C MET A 131 -5.30 -23.50 11.76
N LEU A 132 -4.77 -23.13 10.59
CA LEU A 132 -5.00 -21.83 9.98
C LEU A 132 -6.49 -21.53 9.79
N GLN A 133 -7.23 -22.45 9.16
CA GLN A 133 -8.68 -22.30 8.96
C GLN A 133 -9.44 -22.21 10.29
N SER A 134 -9.07 -23.03 11.27
CA SER A 134 -9.69 -23.02 12.60
C SER A 134 -9.43 -21.72 13.35
N GLU A 135 -8.23 -21.14 13.25
CA GLU A 135 -7.90 -19.86 13.88
C GLU A 135 -8.73 -18.73 13.25
N PHE A 136 -8.79 -18.66 11.91
CA PHE A 136 -9.55 -17.62 11.19
C PHE A 136 -11.06 -17.71 11.41
N ALA A 137 -11.62 -18.92 11.47
CA ALA A 137 -13.04 -19.13 11.78
C ALA A 137 -13.42 -18.66 13.20
N GLY A 138 -12.43 -18.49 14.08
CA GLY A 138 -12.63 -17.98 15.45
C GLY A 138 -12.58 -16.46 15.58
N TYR A 139 -12.15 -15.72 14.55
CA TYR A 139 -12.05 -14.26 14.61
C TYR A 139 -13.40 -13.60 14.30
N ALA A 140 -13.73 -12.57 15.06
CA ALA A 140 -14.84 -11.68 14.74
C ALA A 140 -14.51 -10.83 13.50
N SER A 141 -15.54 -10.51 12.71
CA SER A 141 -15.44 -9.50 11.66
C SER A 141 -14.98 -8.16 12.25
N LYS A 142 -14.21 -7.40 11.47
CA LYS A 142 -13.64 -6.10 11.85
C LYS A 142 -13.96 -5.06 10.78
N PRO A 143 -14.15 -3.79 11.17
CA PRO A 143 -14.35 -2.70 10.23
C PRO A 143 -13.11 -2.47 9.35
N PRO A 144 -13.26 -1.85 8.18
CA PRO A 144 -12.13 -1.53 7.32
C PRO A 144 -11.24 -0.45 7.94
N ALA A 145 -9.97 -0.44 7.54
CA ALA A 145 -9.08 0.69 7.79
C ALA A 145 -9.03 1.62 6.57
N ALA A 146 -8.95 2.93 6.82
CA ALA A 146 -8.71 3.94 5.82
C ALA A 146 -7.21 4.08 5.55
N PHE A 147 -6.83 4.25 4.28
CA PHE A 147 -5.47 4.65 3.94
C PHE A 147 -5.19 6.05 4.49
N ASP A 148 -4.00 6.26 5.06
CA ASP A 148 -3.50 7.57 5.47
C ASP A 148 -2.09 7.80 4.92
N VAL A 149 -1.94 8.85 4.13
CA VAL A 149 -0.69 9.22 3.44
C VAL A 149 0.47 9.46 4.41
N ARG A 150 0.22 9.90 5.64
CA ARG A 150 1.29 10.08 6.64
C ARG A 150 1.82 8.73 7.10
N LEU A 151 0.93 7.75 7.32
CA LEU A 151 1.33 6.39 7.67
C LEU A 151 2.07 5.71 6.50
N TYR A 152 1.64 5.98 5.26
CA TYR A 152 2.34 5.54 4.06
C TYR A 152 3.74 6.16 3.98
N ASN A 153 3.87 7.48 4.18
CA ASN A 153 5.18 8.15 4.15
C ASN A 153 6.13 7.55 5.20
N ALA A 154 5.63 7.27 6.41
CA ALA A 154 6.40 6.57 7.44
C ALA A 154 6.82 5.15 7.00
N ALA A 155 5.91 4.39 6.36
CA ALA A 155 6.19 3.05 5.86
C ALA A 155 7.21 3.08 4.70
N LYS A 156 7.08 4.03 3.78
CA LYS A 156 7.97 4.23 2.63
C LYS A 156 9.39 4.54 3.08
N VAL A 157 9.54 5.48 4.01
CA VAL A 157 10.84 5.83 4.60
C VAL A 157 11.44 4.63 5.34
N HIS A 158 10.63 3.79 5.99
CA HIS A 158 11.10 2.55 6.61
C HIS A 158 11.57 1.52 5.58
N SER A 159 10.80 1.27 4.53
CA SER A 159 11.19 0.35 3.44
C SER A 159 12.48 0.80 2.74
N ASP A 160 12.64 2.10 2.46
CA ASP A 160 13.87 2.66 1.87
C ASP A 160 15.09 2.46 2.77
N ASP A 161 14.92 2.57 4.10
CA ASP A 161 15.98 2.31 5.07
C ASP A 161 16.34 0.82 5.17
N LEU A 162 15.34 -0.07 5.12
CA LEU A 162 15.58 -1.51 5.08
C LEU A 162 16.37 -1.92 3.84
N ILE A 163 16.04 -1.33 2.69
CA ILE A 163 16.79 -1.49 1.44
C ILE A 163 18.24 -1.01 1.62
N ALA A 164 18.43 0.22 2.09
CA ALA A 164 19.75 0.82 2.23
C ALA A 164 20.68 0.04 3.18
N ARG A 165 20.10 -0.66 4.17
CA ARG A 165 20.82 -1.47 5.14
C ARG A 165 20.84 -2.96 4.80
N ASP A 166 20.20 -3.36 3.70
CA ASP A 166 19.98 -4.76 3.31
C ASP A 166 19.42 -5.61 4.47
N ALA A 167 18.28 -5.16 5.04
CA ALA A 167 17.79 -5.64 6.33
C ALA A 167 16.29 -5.96 6.37
N GLN A 168 15.89 -6.66 7.44
CA GLN A 168 14.50 -6.90 7.82
C GLN A 168 14.38 -6.76 9.34
N ASP A 169 13.91 -5.60 9.80
CA ASP A 169 13.72 -5.28 11.21
C ASP A 169 12.66 -4.18 11.41
N HIS A 170 12.37 -3.87 12.66
CA HIS A 170 11.40 -2.85 13.07
C HIS A 170 12.07 -1.60 13.66
N ASN A 171 13.35 -1.36 13.37
CA ASN A 171 14.09 -0.25 13.97
C ASN A 171 13.42 1.09 13.64
N ASP A 172 13.08 1.85 14.68
CA ASP A 172 12.47 3.18 14.59
C ASP A 172 11.12 3.27 13.85
N GLN A 173 10.43 2.14 13.60
CA GLN A 173 9.19 2.14 12.81
C GLN A 173 8.13 3.11 13.33
N PHE A 174 7.90 3.16 14.65
CA PHE A 174 6.89 4.05 15.24
C PHE A 174 7.39 5.48 15.44
N GLN A 175 8.71 5.69 15.55
CA GLN A 175 9.27 7.03 15.50
C GLN A 175 8.99 7.66 14.13
N ARG A 176 9.12 6.90 13.04
CA ARG A 176 8.80 7.35 11.68
C ARG A 176 7.32 7.75 11.52
N ILE A 177 6.40 7.08 12.22
CA ILE A 177 4.98 7.47 12.26
C ILE A 177 4.81 8.87 12.86
N SER A 178 5.50 9.11 13.99
CA SER A 178 5.48 10.42 14.66
C SER A 178 6.14 11.50 13.78
N ASP A 179 7.27 11.18 13.14
CA ASP A 179 8.00 12.10 12.26
C ASP A 179 7.21 12.45 10.99
N ALA A 180 6.36 11.54 10.50
CA ALA A 180 5.44 11.78 9.41
C ALA A 180 4.18 12.58 9.83
N GLY A 181 4.06 12.93 11.12
CA GLY A 181 2.99 13.78 11.65
C GLY A 181 1.68 13.05 11.95
N PHE A 182 1.68 11.71 12.07
CA PHE A 182 0.51 10.96 12.48
C PHE A 182 0.55 10.68 13.99
N SER A 183 -0.41 11.22 14.73
CA SER A 183 -0.59 11.01 16.16
C SER A 183 -1.53 9.83 16.41
N TYR A 184 -1.03 8.76 17.01
CA TYR A 184 -1.79 7.55 17.31
C TYR A 184 -2.04 7.36 18.81
N LEU A 185 -3.02 6.52 19.14
CA LEU A 185 -3.24 5.96 20.49
C LEU A 185 -2.82 4.50 20.58
N GLN A 186 -2.92 3.77 19.47
CA GLN A 186 -2.44 2.40 19.32
C GLN A 186 -1.74 2.32 17.97
N ALA A 187 -0.63 1.59 17.90
CA ALA A 187 0.11 1.34 16.67
C ALA A 187 0.58 -0.11 16.60
N ARG A 188 0.66 -0.64 15.38
CA ARG A 188 1.23 -1.95 15.09
C ARG A 188 1.95 -1.93 13.76
N GLY A 189 3.07 -2.63 13.66
CA GLY A 189 3.93 -2.59 12.48
C GLY A 189 4.10 -3.95 11.83
N ASN A 190 4.02 -4.02 10.51
CA ASN A 190 4.41 -5.21 9.73
C ASN A 190 5.59 -4.87 8.82
N VAL A 191 6.53 -5.81 8.65
CA VAL A 191 7.65 -5.70 7.71
C VAL A 191 7.87 -7.06 7.03
N PHE A 192 8.04 -7.04 5.70
CA PHE A 192 8.49 -8.19 4.93
C PHE A 192 9.34 -7.73 3.75
N SER A 193 10.66 -7.88 3.87
CA SER A 193 11.64 -7.40 2.89
C SER A 193 11.82 -8.30 1.67
N TYR A 194 11.05 -9.39 1.57
CA TYR A 194 11.20 -10.41 0.52
C TYR A 194 9.86 -10.73 -0.15
N THR A 195 8.93 -9.77 -0.12
CA THR A 195 7.65 -9.92 -0.81
C THR A 195 7.88 -10.04 -2.31
N GLU A 196 7.01 -10.83 -2.94
CA GLU A 196 7.14 -11.24 -4.34
C GLU A 196 6.18 -10.46 -5.23
N ASP A 197 4.98 -10.22 -4.69
CA ASP A 197 3.91 -9.34 -5.16
C ASP A 197 3.05 -8.95 -3.94
N ALA A 198 2.03 -8.11 -4.14
CA ALA A 198 1.14 -7.66 -3.07
C ALA A 198 0.34 -8.81 -2.43
N VAL A 199 -0.11 -9.77 -3.24
CA VAL A 199 -0.91 -10.92 -2.78
C VAL A 199 -0.08 -11.83 -1.87
N HIS A 200 1.19 -12.06 -2.22
CA HIS A 200 2.17 -12.78 -1.40
C HIS A 200 2.51 -12.02 -0.12
N GLY A 201 2.60 -10.69 -0.16
CA GLY A 201 2.77 -9.85 1.04
C GLY A 201 1.59 -9.97 2.00
N HIS A 202 0.37 -9.83 1.48
CA HIS A 202 -0.88 -10.01 2.23
C HIS A 202 -0.98 -11.40 2.87
N ALA A 203 -0.72 -12.45 2.09
CA ALA A 203 -0.74 -13.82 2.59
C ALA A 203 0.37 -14.07 3.61
N GLY A 204 1.56 -13.50 3.41
CA GLY A 204 2.68 -13.60 4.34
C GLY A 204 2.34 -13.00 5.70
N PHE A 205 1.73 -11.82 5.73
CA PHE A 205 1.28 -11.22 6.99
C PHE A 205 0.09 -11.95 7.61
N ASN A 206 -0.88 -12.40 6.82
CA ASN A 206 -2.06 -13.08 7.35
C ASN A 206 -1.78 -14.49 7.83
N ILE A 207 -1.10 -15.33 7.06
CA ILE A 207 -0.69 -16.66 7.53
C ILE A 207 0.31 -16.49 8.66
N ASP A 208 1.17 -15.47 8.57
CA ASP A 208 2.30 -15.25 9.45
C ASP A 208 3.20 -16.49 9.47
N TRP A 209 3.52 -17.01 8.28
CA TRP A 209 4.33 -18.21 8.14
C TRP A 209 5.73 -17.97 8.69
N GLY A 210 6.30 -19.01 9.30
CA GLY A 210 7.60 -18.90 9.94
C GLY A 210 7.84 -19.98 10.96
N SER A 211 8.92 -19.83 11.73
CA SER A 211 9.26 -20.76 12.79
C SER A 211 8.26 -20.66 13.96
N GLY A 212 7.40 -21.65 14.11
CA GLY A 212 6.48 -21.77 15.24
C GLY A 212 5.42 -22.87 15.04
N PRO A 213 4.45 -22.98 15.98
CA PRO A 213 3.40 -23.99 15.92
C PRO A 213 2.60 -23.92 14.61
N GLY A 214 2.48 -25.06 13.92
CA GLY A 214 1.75 -25.18 12.67
C GLY A 214 2.39 -24.45 11.49
N GLY A 215 3.72 -24.24 11.50
CA GLY A 215 4.42 -23.52 10.42
C GLY A 215 4.18 -22.02 10.40
N MET A 216 3.70 -21.46 11.52
CA MET A 216 3.36 -20.04 11.68
C MET A 216 4.04 -19.46 12.91
N GLN A 217 4.44 -18.19 12.87
CA GLN A 217 5.15 -17.51 13.96
C GLN A 217 4.32 -17.45 15.25
N VAL A 218 5.00 -17.57 16.39
CA VAL A 218 4.36 -17.49 17.71
C VAL A 218 3.66 -16.13 17.87
N GLY A 219 2.42 -16.15 18.36
CA GLY A 219 1.63 -14.94 18.60
C GLY A 219 0.93 -14.37 17.36
N ARG A 220 1.20 -14.91 16.16
CA ARG A 220 0.64 -14.43 14.88
C ARG A 220 0.77 -12.92 14.74
N GLY A 221 1.95 -12.42 15.12
CA GLY A 221 2.30 -11.02 15.10
C GLY A 221 1.73 -10.31 13.89
N HIS A 222 2.09 -10.66 12.67
CA HIS A 222 1.67 -9.86 11.51
C HIS A 222 0.17 -9.90 11.27
N ARG A 223 -0.45 -11.06 11.53
CA ARG A 223 -1.89 -11.29 11.40
C ARG A 223 -2.67 -10.36 12.32
N MET A 224 -2.24 -10.21 13.57
CA MET A 224 -2.94 -9.36 14.55
C MET A 224 -3.00 -7.88 14.10
N ALA A 225 -2.02 -7.40 13.33
CA ALA A 225 -2.00 -6.04 12.78
C ALA A 225 -2.93 -5.93 11.57
N ILE A 226 -2.69 -6.77 10.54
CA ILE A 226 -3.45 -6.70 9.29
C ILE A 226 -4.94 -7.03 9.51
N MET A 227 -5.27 -7.91 10.46
CA MET A 227 -6.66 -8.26 10.82
C MET A 227 -7.24 -7.44 11.97
N SER A 228 -6.50 -6.52 12.58
CA SER A 228 -6.95 -5.72 13.74
C SER A 228 -7.50 -6.54 14.92
N ILE A 229 -6.80 -7.62 15.28
CA ILE A 229 -7.27 -8.55 16.32
C ILE A 229 -6.97 -8.03 17.72
N ASP A 230 -5.82 -7.38 17.93
CA ASP A 230 -5.33 -6.91 19.25
C ASP A 230 -5.31 -5.37 19.41
N GLY A 231 -6.08 -4.67 18.57
CA GLY A 231 -6.28 -3.22 18.61
C GLY A 231 -7.37 -2.77 17.64
N ASP A 232 -7.71 -1.48 17.68
CA ASP A 232 -8.69 -0.87 16.77
C ASP A 232 -7.95 -0.08 15.68
N PHE A 233 -7.27 -0.78 14.78
CA PHE A 233 -6.47 -0.14 13.73
C PHE A 233 -7.36 0.31 12.57
N THR A 234 -7.89 1.52 12.70
CA THR A 234 -8.83 2.18 11.77
C THR A 234 -8.13 2.96 10.66
N ASN A 235 -6.83 3.21 10.79
CA ASN A 235 -6.00 3.90 9.80
C ASN A 235 -4.81 3.00 9.43
N VAL A 236 -4.41 3.02 8.18
CA VAL A 236 -3.27 2.23 7.69
C VAL A 236 -2.46 2.99 6.66
N GLY A 237 -1.15 2.76 6.65
CA GLY A 237 -0.28 3.09 5.52
C GLY A 237 0.52 1.86 5.13
N ILE A 238 0.49 1.50 3.85
CA ILE A 238 1.21 0.36 3.30
C ILE A 238 2.12 0.89 2.21
N ALA A 239 3.42 0.63 2.30
CA ALA A 239 4.38 0.94 1.25
C ALA A 239 4.98 -0.35 0.71
N ILE A 240 4.94 -0.53 -0.62
CA ILE A 240 5.52 -1.68 -1.32
C ILE A 240 6.62 -1.15 -2.24
N VAL A 241 7.88 -1.23 -1.81
CA VAL A 241 9.00 -0.62 -2.53
C VAL A 241 9.77 -1.65 -3.32
N SER A 242 9.91 -1.44 -4.63
CA SER A 242 10.72 -2.30 -5.49
C SER A 242 12.21 -2.18 -5.18
N GLU A 243 12.88 -3.33 -5.10
CA GLU A 243 14.34 -3.45 -5.03
C GLU A 243 14.80 -4.41 -6.15
N SER A 244 15.71 -3.94 -6.98
CA SER A 244 16.17 -4.63 -8.20
C SER A 244 17.69 -4.72 -8.31
N ASP A 245 18.43 -4.11 -7.40
CA ASP A 245 19.87 -4.25 -7.27
C ASP A 245 20.18 -5.70 -6.87
N ALA A 246 20.84 -6.43 -7.76
CA ALA A 246 21.27 -7.80 -7.49
C ALA A 246 22.32 -7.90 -6.37
N ALA A 247 22.87 -6.76 -5.90
CA ALA A 247 23.78 -6.71 -4.77
C ALA A 247 23.08 -6.74 -3.39
N THR A 248 21.78 -6.46 -3.31
CA THR A 248 21.01 -6.59 -2.05
C THR A 248 20.46 -8.01 -1.90
N ALA A 249 20.42 -8.50 -0.66
CA ALA A 249 19.74 -9.75 -0.32
C ALA A 249 18.21 -9.56 -0.18
N VAL A 250 17.73 -8.36 0.13
CA VAL A 250 16.31 -7.99 0.15
C VAL A 250 15.74 -7.80 -1.26
N GLY A 251 14.40 -7.81 -1.38
CA GLY A 251 13.66 -7.72 -2.63
C GLY A 251 12.99 -9.03 -3.06
N PRO A 252 12.23 -9.04 -4.17
CA PRO A 252 12.08 -7.94 -5.13
C PRO A 252 11.19 -6.78 -4.65
N LEU A 253 10.37 -6.99 -3.61
CA LEU A 253 9.55 -5.96 -2.99
C LEU A 253 9.81 -5.93 -1.47
N VAL A 254 10.04 -4.74 -0.92
CA VAL A 254 10.18 -4.47 0.51
C VAL A 254 8.91 -3.79 1.02
N THR A 255 8.11 -4.57 1.75
CA THR A 255 6.78 -4.15 2.19
C THR A 255 6.77 -3.77 3.66
N THR A 256 6.31 -2.56 3.97
CA THR A 256 6.08 -2.09 5.34
C THR A 256 4.62 -1.67 5.52
N GLY A 257 3.99 -2.08 6.61
CA GLY A 257 2.63 -1.68 6.98
C GLY A 257 2.59 -1.03 8.37
N ASN A 258 1.97 0.14 8.48
CA ASN A 258 1.74 0.86 9.73
C ASN A 258 0.24 0.93 10.01
N TYR A 259 -0.22 0.30 11.08
CA TYR A 259 -1.64 0.16 11.43
C TYR A 259 -1.91 0.91 12.72
N CYS A 260 -2.80 1.90 12.71
CA CYS A 260 -2.98 2.81 13.84
C CYS A 260 -4.45 3.04 14.20
N LYS A 261 -4.68 3.25 15.50
CA LYS A 261 -5.83 4.00 16.01
C LYS A 261 -5.40 5.45 16.15
N ALA A 262 -6.07 6.39 15.49
CA ALA A 262 -5.71 7.80 15.53
C ALA A 262 -6.03 8.45 16.90
N ASN A 263 -5.24 9.44 17.30
CA ASN A 263 -5.58 10.35 18.38
C ASN A 263 -6.46 11.49 17.84
N THR A 264 -7.78 11.34 17.99
CA THR A 264 -8.79 12.27 17.41
C THR A 264 -8.89 13.63 18.09
N SER A 265 -8.05 13.91 19.10
CA SER A 265 -7.88 15.27 19.62
C SER A 265 -7.03 16.16 18.71
N GLN A 266 -6.26 15.54 17.82
CA GLN A 266 -5.45 16.26 16.84
C GLN A 266 -6.31 16.59 15.61
N PRO A 267 -6.06 17.75 14.96
CA PRO A 267 -6.66 18.05 13.66
C PRO A 267 -6.38 16.93 12.66
N ASP A 268 -7.34 16.66 11.78
CA ASP A 268 -7.18 15.70 10.68
C ASP A 268 -6.83 14.27 11.14
N HIS A 269 -7.32 13.86 12.32
CA HIS A 269 -7.20 12.50 12.84
C HIS A 269 -8.60 11.95 13.12
N TYR A 270 -8.99 10.92 12.38
CA TYR A 270 -10.31 10.30 12.45
C TYR A 270 -10.19 8.78 12.61
N ASN A 271 -11.23 8.16 13.18
CA ASN A 271 -11.29 6.71 13.41
C ASN A 271 -12.56 6.07 12.82
N ARG A 272 -13.37 6.83 12.09
CA ARG A 272 -14.59 6.36 11.46
C ARG A 272 -14.65 6.93 10.05
N PHE A 273 -14.81 6.04 9.09
CA PHE A 273 -14.75 6.37 7.67
C PHE A 273 -15.81 5.61 6.89
N ILE A 274 -16.21 6.17 5.75
CA ILE A 274 -16.59 5.33 4.61
C ILE A 274 -15.30 5.03 3.86
N VAL A 275 -14.97 3.76 3.66
CA VAL A 275 -13.78 3.31 2.94
C VAL A 275 -14.24 2.53 1.72
N GLY A 276 -13.57 2.68 0.59
CA GLY A 276 -13.84 1.83 -0.56
C GLY A 276 -12.88 2.00 -1.70
N THR A 277 -13.14 1.23 -2.74
CA THR A 277 -12.42 1.22 -4.00
C THR A 277 -13.43 1.28 -5.14
N VAL A 278 -13.21 2.19 -6.09
CA VAL A 278 -13.90 2.20 -7.37
C VAL A 278 -12.99 1.49 -8.37
N TRP A 279 -13.45 0.39 -8.93
CA TRP A 279 -12.64 -0.46 -9.81
C TRP A 279 -13.49 -1.13 -10.88
N ASN A 280 -12.84 -1.62 -11.93
CA ASN A 280 -13.44 -2.41 -13.00
C ASN A 280 -12.83 -3.81 -12.98
N ASP A 281 -13.64 -4.81 -12.66
CA ASP A 281 -13.25 -6.23 -12.63
C ASP A 281 -13.01 -6.73 -14.07
N LEU A 282 -11.76 -6.65 -14.52
CA LEU A 282 -11.36 -6.87 -15.91
C LEU A 282 -11.38 -8.36 -16.27
N ASP A 283 -11.09 -9.22 -15.30
CA ASP A 283 -11.03 -10.67 -15.51
C ASP A 283 -12.24 -11.43 -14.94
N ASN A 284 -13.14 -10.73 -14.24
CA ASN A 284 -14.37 -11.22 -13.63
C ASN A 284 -14.15 -12.23 -12.50
N ASP A 285 -13.05 -12.11 -11.75
CA ASP A 285 -12.76 -12.97 -10.61
C ASP A 285 -13.32 -12.45 -9.27
N GLY A 286 -13.82 -11.21 -9.25
CA GLY A 286 -14.38 -10.56 -8.07
C GLY A 286 -13.34 -10.10 -7.05
N MET A 287 -12.06 -9.97 -7.45
CA MET A 287 -10.96 -9.45 -6.66
C MET A 287 -10.31 -8.25 -7.36
N TYR A 288 -9.92 -7.25 -6.57
CA TYR A 288 -9.14 -6.15 -7.13
C TYR A 288 -7.75 -6.64 -7.56
N ASP A 289 -7.42 -6.37 -8.81
CA ASP A 289 -6.08 -6.54 -9.38
C ASP A 289 -5.39 -5.21 -9.72
N PRO A 290 -4.05 -5.18 -9.69
CA PRO A 290 -3.30 -4.02 -10.11
C PRO A 290 -3.66 -3.62 -11.55
N GLY A 291 -4.19 -2.41 -11.72
CA GLY A 291 -4.64 -1.86 -13.01
C GLY A 291 -6.15 -1.72 -13.15
N GLU A 292 -6.93 -2.26 -12.21
CA GLU A 292 -8.40 -2.20 -12.25
C GLU A 292 -8.99 -0.93 -11.62
N GLY A 293 -8.17 -0.18 -10.90
CA GLY A 293 -8.57 1.04 -10.22
C GLY A 293 -9.09 2.13 -11.15
N VAL A 294 -10.17 2.80 -10.74
CA VAL A 294 -10.76 3.92 -11.48
C VAL A 294 -10.50 5.22 -10.75
N GLY A 295 -9.50 5.95 -11.21
CA GLY A 295 -9.12 7.25 -10.65
C GLY A 295 -10.04 8.41 -11.02
N ASN A 296 -9.87 9.52 -10.30
CA ASN A 296 -10.59 10.78 -10.53
C ASN A 296 -12.12 10.71 -10.43
N VAL A 297 -12.66 9.72 -9.72
CA VAL A 297 -14.09 9.65 -9.41
C VAL A 297 -14.35 10.45 -8.14
N THR A 298 -15.23 11.45 -8.24
CA THR A 298 -15.70 12.19 -7.07
C THR A 298 -16.72 11.35 -6.34
N VAL A 299 -16.46 11.07 -5.07
CA VAL A 299 -17.34 10.34 -4.16
C VAL A 299 -17.92 11.34 -3.16
N MET A 300 -19.16 11.74 -3.39
CA MET A 300 -19.85 12.81 -2.67
C MET A 300 -20.96 12.25 -1.77
N PRO A 301 -20.77 12.23 -0.44
CA PRO A 301 -21.86 11.94 0.49
C PRO A 301 -22.92 13.04 0.46
N ASN A 302 -24.17 12.70 0.75
CA ASN A 302 -25.27 13.66 0.87
C ASN A 302 -25.20 14.56 2.12
N SER A 303 -24.34 14.23 3.08
CA SER A 303 -24.14 15.00 4.31
C SER A 303 -22.74 14.78 4.87
N GLY A 304 -22.28 15.73 5.68
CA GLY A 304 -20.96 15.70 6.30
C GLY A 304 -20.12 16.91 5.89
N THR A 305 -18.84 16.86 6.22
CA THR A 305 -17.87 17.92 5.89
C THR A 305 -17.06 17.57 4.65
N TYR A 306 -16.72 16.29 4.51
CA TYR A 306 -15.76 15.84 3.52
C TYR A 306 -16.39 15.04 2.38
N TYR A 307 -15.82 15.19 1.20
CA TYR A 307 -15.92 14.24 0.09
C TYR A 307 -14.53 13.70 -0.23
N ALA A 308 -14.40 12.74 -1.14
CA ALA A 308 -13.11 12.29 -1.63
C ALA A 308 -13.11 12.21 -3.16
N VAL A 309 -11.94 12.38 -3.77
CA VAL A 309 -11.69 11.98 -5.16
C VAL A 309 -10.77 10.77 -5.14
N THR A 310 -11.12 9.70 -5.85
CA THR A 310 -10.33 8.46 -5.85
C THR A 310 -8.88 8.69 -6.27
N SER A 311 -7.94 7.92 -5.70
CA SER A 311 -6.55 7.86 -6.17
C SER A 311 -6.49 7.25 -7.59
N ASN A 312 -5.33 7.27 -8.26
CA ASN A 312 -5.19 6.61 -9.56
C ASN A 312 -5.60 5.13 -9.52
N SER A 313 -5.41 4.47 -8.38
CA SER A 313 -5.79 3.09 -8.13
C SER A 313 -7.22 2.89 -7.62
N GLY A 314 -8.04 3.95 -7.58
CA GLY A 314 -9.48 3.85 -7.28
C GLY A 314 -9.85 3.92 -5.81
N GLY A 315 -8.88 3.95 -4.89
CA GLY A 315 -9.11 4.00 -3.45
C GLY A 315 -9.68 5.35 -2.99
N TYR A 316 -10.61 5.32 -2.04
CA TYR A 316 -11.11 6.50 -1.34
C TYR A 316 -11.39 6.20 0.14
N ALA A 317 -11.26 7.24 0.98
CA ALA A 317 -11.75 7.22 2.34
C ALA A 317 -12.32 8.59 2.71
N ILE A 318 -13.45 8.61 3.42
CA ILE A 318 -14.14 9.84 3.81
C ILE A 318 -14.38 9.80 5.32
N PRO A 319 -13.82 10.72 6.11
CA PRO A 319 -14.11 10.80 7.54
C PRO A 319 -15.58 11.09 7.82
N ILE A 320 -16.18 10.29 8.71
CA ILE A 320 -17.58 10.43 9.11
C ILE A 320 -17.68 10.57 10.63
N VAL A 321 -18.25 11.67 11.10
CA VAL A 321 -18.37 11.97 12.54
C VAL A 321 -19.74 11.64 13.14
N SER A 322 -20.74 11.32 12.31
CA SER A 322 -22.11 11.03 12.74
C SER A 322 -22.59 9.71 12.17
N GLU A 323 -23.26 8.91 12.99
CA GLU A 323 -23.94 7.69 12.56
C GLU A 323 -25.13 8.02 11.66
N GLY A 324 -25.49 7.07 10.79
CA GLY A 324 -26.68 7.17 9.96
C GLY A 324 -26.48 6.59 8.57
N ASN A 325 -27.52 6.75 7.75
CA ASN A 325 -27.51 6.34 6.37
C ASN A 325 -26.98 7.48 5.50
N TYR A 326 -25.90 7.20 4.77
CA TYR A 326 -25.31 8.11 3.80
C TYR A 326 -25.67 7.63 2.41
N THR A 327 -26.05 8.58 1.55
CA THR A 327 -26.16 8.34 0.11
C THR A 327 -24.97 8.99 -0.56
N LEU A 328 -24.18 8.19 -1.28
CA LEU A 328 -22.98 8.61 -1.99
C LEU A 328 -23.30 8.74 -3.47
N THR A 329 -22.99 9.90 -4.04
CA THR A 329 -22.99 10.14 -5.47
C THR A 329 -21.57 10.00 -5.99
N PHE A 330 -21.37 9.04 -6.89
CA PHE A 330 -20.16 8.85 -7.67
C PHE A 330 -20.35 9.60 -8.98
N SER A 331 -19.39 10.44 -9.35
CA SER A 331 -19.41 11.20 -10.61
C SER A 331 -18.02 11.33 -11.22
N GLY A 332 -17.94 11.40 -12.55
CA GLY A 332 -16.69 11.48 -13.30
C GLY A 332 -16.61 10.34 -14.32
N ALA A 333 -15.63 9.44 -14.15
CA ALA A 333 -15.54 8.23 -14.98
C ALA A 333 -16.68 7.22 -14.72
N VAL A 334 -17.36 7.34 -13.57
CA VAL A 334 -18.53 6.55 -13.18
C VAL A 334 -19.61 7.50 -12.68
N ASP A 335 -20.85 7.28 -13.11
CA ASP A 335 -22.03 7.95 -12.56
C ASP A 335 -22.92 6.92 -11.85
N ALA A 336 -22.94 6.98 -10.52
CA ALA A 336 -23.71 6.05 -9.71
C ALA A 336 -24.17 6.67 -8.39
N VAL A 337 -25.20 6.06 -7.79
CA VAL A 337 -25.66 6.40 -6.45
C VAL A 337 -25.72 5.13 -5.61
N LYS A 338 -25.06 5.16 -4.45
CA LYS A 338 -25.02 4.04 -3.49
C LYS A 338 -25.42 4.54 -2.12
N SER A 339 -25.88 3.62 -1.28
CA SER A 339 -26.20 3.93 0.12
C SER A 339 -25.39 3.03 1.03
N VAL A 340 -24.92 3.59 2.14
CA VAL A 340 -24.18 2.86 3.17
C VAL A 340 -24.67 3.29 4.55
N GLU A 341 -24.84 2.33 5.44
CA GLU A 341 -25.14 2.59 6.85
C GLU A 341 -23.83 2.69 7.63
N ILE A 342 -23.63 3.81 8.32
CA ILE A 342 -22.49 4.04 9.20
C ILE A 342 -22.95 3.97 10.66
N GLY A 343 -22.42 2.99 11.38
CA GLY A 343 -22.60 2.86 12.83
C GLY A 343 -21.46 3.51 13.61
N VAL A 344 -21.11 2.91 14.75
CA VAL A 344 -20.02 3.40 15.61
C VAL A 344 -18.62 3.22 14.99
N GLU A 345 -18.49 2.34 14.01
CA GLU A 345 -17.26 1.98 13.29
C GLU A 345 -17.34 2.39 11.81
N SER A 346 -16.20 2.30 11.10
CA SER A 346 -16.13 2.50 9.65
C SER A 346 -16.97 1.47 8.89
N ALA A 347 -17.44 1.82 7.69
CA ALA A 347 -18.04 0.86 6.77
C ALA A 347 -17.26 0.77 5.47
N LEU A 348 -17.30 -0.42 4.87
CA LEU A 348 -16.68 -0.73 3.59
C LEU A 348 -17.73 -0.61 2.47
N LEU A 349 -17.37 0.10 1.41
CA LEU A 349 -18.16 0.26 0.18
C LEU A 349 -17.23 0.12 -1.02
N ASP A 350 -16.72 -1.09 -1.21
CA ASP A 350 -16.04 -1.48 -2.46
C ASP A 350 -17.10 -1.77 -3.52
N ASP A 351 -17.03 -1.06 -4.65
CA ASP A 351 -17.98 -1.21 -5.74
C ASP A 351 -17.21 -1.42 -7.04
N ALA A 352 -17.38 -2.61 -7.61
CA ALA A 352 -17.02 -2.87 -9.00
C ALA A 352 -18.05 -2.18 -9.90
N PHE A 353 -17.60 -1.26 -10.73
CA PHE A 353 -18.40 -0.65 -11.76
C PHE A 353 -17.91 -1.16 -13.10
N ALA A 354 -18.83 -1.67 -13.92
CA ALA A 354 -18.56 -1.77 -15.34
C ALA A 354 -18.39 -0.35 -15.86
N VAL A 355 -17.15 0.12 -15.95
CA VAL A 355 -16.84 1.40 -16.57
C VAL A 355 -16.92 1.15 -18.07
N PRO A 356 -17.90 1.72 -18.79
CA PRO A 356 -17.83 1.72 -20.24
C PRO A 356 -16.50 2.36 -20.59
N THR A 357 -15.67 1.71 -21.42
CA THR A 357 -14.42 2.29 -21.94
C THR A 357 -14.76 3.44 -22.90
N THR A 358 -15.33 4.51 -22.38
CA THR A 358 -15.78 5.71 -23.12
C THR A 358 -15.05 6.97 -22.67
N SER A 359 -14.15 6.87 -21.69
CA SER A 359 -13.33 8.01 -21.27
C SER A 359 -11.85 7.71 -21.47
N CYS A 360 -11.12 8.72 -21.92
CA CYS A 360 -9.70 8.62 -22.17
C CYS A 360 -8.93 8.36 -20.86
N PRO A 361 -7.87 7.52 -20.89
CA PRO A 361 -6.99 7.37 -19.75
C PRO A 361 -6.46 8.73 -19.27
N PRO A 362 -6.35 8.97 -17.95
CA PRO A 362 -5.75 10.19 -17.43
C PRO A 362 -4.25 10.19 -17.76
N CYS A 363 -3.84 11.04 -18.71
CA CYS A 363 -2.48 11.00 -19.24
C CYS A 363 -1.86 12.38 -19.47
N SER A 364 -1.76 13.18 -18.40
CA SER A 364 -1.09 14.49 -18.40
C SER A 364 -0.13 14.66 -17.22
N GLY A 365 1.08 15.18 -17.43
CA GLY A 365 2.04 15.47 -16.33
C GLY A 365 3.50 15.50 -16.79
N ASP A 366 4.46 15.58 -15.86
CA ASP A 366 5.88 15.55 -16.21
C ASP A 366 6.31 14.17 -16.72
N ALA A 367 6.19 13.12 -15.90
CA ALA A 367 6.39 11.75 -16.36
C ALA A 367 5.03 11.02 -16.39
N VAL A 368 4.61 10.58 -17.57
CA VAL A 368 3.39 9.79 -17.77
C VAL A 368 3.78 8.34 -17.98
N VAL A 369 3.21 7.44 -17.18
CA VAL A 369 3.33 5.99 -17.37
C VAL A 369 1.93 5.43 -17.45
N LEU A 370 1.56 4.91 -18.63
CA LEU A 370 0.33 4.14 -18.83
C LEU A 370 0.69 2.67 -18.72
N ASN A 371 0.00 1.94 -17.85
CA ASN A 371 0.25 0.53 -17.60
C ASN A 371 -1.06 -0.25 -17.44
N GLY A 372 -1.42 -1.04 -18.45
CA GLY A 372 -2.70 -1.76 -18.49
C GLY A 372 -3.89 -0.93 -18.98
N ASP A 373 -3.68 0.35 -19.30
CA ASP A 373 -4.75 1.24 -19.74
C ASP A 373 -5.31 0.85 -21.11
N THR A 374 -6.65 0.92 -21.25
CA THR A 374 -7.33 0.74 -22.54
C THR A 374 -7.99 2.04 -22.97
N PHE A 375 -7.64 2.51 -24.17
CA PHE A 375 -8.25 3.69 -24.76
C PHE A 375 -9.70 3.40 -25.20
N PRO A 376 -10.59 4.40 -25.17
CA PRO A 376 -11.96 4.25 -25.65
C PRO A 376 -12.05 4.10 -27.17
N SER A 377 -12.80 3.11 -27.64
CA SER A 377 -13.13 2.94 -29.08
C SER A 377 -14.02 4.10 -29.55
N GLY A 378 -13.77 4.59 -30.77
CA GLY A 378 -14.54 5.67 -31.40
C GLY A 378 -14.25 7.07 -30.85
N GLU A 379 -13.32 7.20 -29.91
CA GLU A 379 -12.98 8.44 -29.23
C GLU A 379 -11.57 8.92 -29.59
N THR A 380 -11.32 10.22 -29.40
CA THR A 380 -9.99 10.82 -29.56
C THR A 380 -9.42 11.25 -28.22
N CYS A 381 -8.36 10.58 -27.80
CA CYS A 381 -7.65 10.85 -26.57
C CYS A 381 -6.32 11.54 -26.82
N SER A 382 -5.94 12.46 -25.94
CA SER A 382 -4.67 13.18 -26.02
C SER A 382 -3.91 13.07 -24.71
N CYS A 383 -2.70 12.52 -24.80
CA CYS A 383 -1.76 12.38 -23.71
C CYS A 383 -0.61 13.37 -23.88
N THR A 384 -0.28 14.10 -22.83
CA THR A 384 0.78 15.13 -22.88
C THR A 384 1.71 15.01 -21.69
N GLY A 385 3.02 14.95 -21.93
CA GLY A 385 3.97 15.06 -20.83
C GLY A 385 5.40 15.41 -21.22
N THR A 386 6.32 15.34 -20.25
CA THR A 386 7.75 15.41 -20.54
C THR A 386 8.22 14.08 -21.12
N THR A 387 7.96 12.98 -20.41
CA THR A 387 8.16 11.60 -20.90
C THR A 387 6.85 10.82 -20.89
N ILE A 388 6.64 9.93 -21.87
CA ILE A 388 5.50 9.01 -21.89
C ILE A 388 6.00 7.57 -22.06
N SER A 389 5.62 6.68 -21.15
CA SER A 389 5.88 5.24 -21.26
C SER A 389 4.56 4.47 -21.34
N LEU A 390 4.41 3.60 -22.34
CA LEU A 390 3.24 2.73 -22.52
C LEU A 390 3.65 1.28 -22.22
N LEU A 391 2.97 0.61 -21.30
CA LEU A 391 3.18 -0.78 -20.93
C LEU A 391 1.82 -1.48 -20.90
N ASN A 392 1.65 -2.62 -21.57
CA ASN A 392 0.35 -3.33 -21.60
C ASN A 392 -0.85 -2.45 -22.00
N VAL A 393 -0.63 -1.37 -22.75
CA VAL A 393 -1.67 -0.42 -23.14
C VAL A 393 -2.43 -0.96 -24.34
N THR A 394 -3.76 -0.82 -24.40
CA THR A 394 -4.55 -1.19 -25.57
C THR A 394 -5.14 0.05 -26.23
N VAL A 395 -4.88 0.24 -27.53
CA VAL A 395 -5.58 1.21 -28.39
C VAL A 395 -6.50 0.42 -29.33
N PRO A 396 -7.81 0.33 -29.04
CA PRO A 396 -8.70 -0.57 -29.75
C PRO A 396 -9.14 -0.04 -31.11
N ASP A 397 -9.88 -0.86 -31.86
CA ASP A 397 -10.48 -0.48 -33.14
C ASP A 397 -11.24 0.86 -33.05
N ASN A 398 -11.09 1.69 -34.07
CA ASN A 398 -11.66 3.04 -34.19
C ASN A 398 -11.25 4.04 -33.08
N ALA A 399 -10.31 3.72 -32.19
CA ALA A 399 -9.77 4.67 -31.22
C ALA A 399 -8.69 5.56 -31.87
N THR A 400 -8.64 6.83 -31.47
CA THR A 400 -7.54 7.74 -31.81
C THR A 400 -6.78 8.17 -30.56
N ALA A 401 -5.47 7.93 -30.50
CA ALA A 401 -4.62 8.28 -29.35
C ALA A 401 -3.45 9.19 -29.78
N ASN A 402 -3.39 10.41 -29.22
CA ASN A 402 -2.35 11.39 -29.52
C ASN A 402 -1.39 11.52 -28.33
N PHE A 403 -0.17 11.01 -28.45
CA PHE A 403 0.87 11.09 -27.43
C PHE A 403 1.85 12.22 -27.77
N ASN A 404 1.93 13.25 -26.92
CA ASN A 404 2.79 14.41 -27.10
C ASN A 404 3.78 14.49 -25.94
N ALA A 405 5.06 14.21 -26.18
CA ALA A 405 6.09 14.25 -25.15
C ALA A 405 7.23 15.21 -25.49
N SER A 406 7.60 16.11 -24.57
CA SER A 406 8.67 17.09 -24.85
C SER A 406 10.08 16.49 -24.87
N THR A 407 10.30 15.29 -24.30
CA THR A 407 11.61 14.61 -24.35
C THR A 407 11.58 13.24 -24.99
N SER A 408 10.71 12.33 -24.55
CA SER A 408 10.67 10.97 -25.10
C SER A 408 9.34 10.25 -24.94
N ILE A 409 9.04 9.35 -25.90
CA ILE A 409 7.97 8.36 -25.83
C ILE A 409 8.58 6.95 -25.94
N THR A 410 8.18 6.04 -25.06
CA THR A 410 8.56 4.63 -25.10
C THR A 410 7.32 3.76 -25.15
N VAL A 411 7.12 3.04 -26.26
CA VAL A 411 6.09 2.01 -26.40
C VAL A 411 6.71 0.68 -26.02
N GLY A 412 6.42 0.21 -24.81
CA GLY A 412 6.98 -0.98 -24.22
C GLY A 412 6.13 -2.24 -24.41
N PRO A 413 6.55 -3.36 -23.79
CA PRO A 413 5.95 -4.68 -23.95
C PRO A 413 4.45 -4.71 -23.63
N GLY A 414 3.72 -5.60 -24.33
CA GLY A 414 2.29 -5.83 -24.12
C GLY A 414 1.38 -4.72 -24.67
N THR A 415 1.95 -3.61 -25.13
CA THR A 415 1.16 -2.54 -25.77
C THR A 415 0.63 -3.03 -27.11
N THR A 416 -0.68 -2.88 -27.33
CA THR A 416 -1.42 -3.40 -28.49
C THR A 416 -2.17 -2.27 -29.20
N PHE A 417 -1.96 -2.16 -30.51
CA PHE A 417 -2.74 -1.30 -31.41
C PHE A 417 -3.57 -2.20 -32.31
N GLU A 418 -4.89 -2.18 -32.12
CA GLU A 418 -5.82 -3.06 -32.83
C GLU A 418 -6.12 -2.55 -34.25
N ASP A 419 -6.72 -3.41 -35.06
CA ASP A 419 -7.11 -3.09 -36.44
C ASP A 419 -8.03 -1.86 -36.45
N GLY A 420 -7.77 -0.87 -37.31
CA GLY A 420 -8.56 0.36 -37.38
C GLY A 420 -8.23 1.43 -36.32
N SER A 421 -7.31 1.18 -35.39
CA SER A 421 -6.81 2.19 -34.45
C SER A 421 -5.90 3.23 -35.13
N ASN A 422 -5.82 4.44 -34.55
CA ASN A 422 -4.89 5.49 -34.99
C ASN A 422 -4.12 6.05 -33.80
N ALA A 423 -2.80 5.84 -33.76
CA ALA A 423 -1.94 6.42 -32.73
C ALA A 423 -0.93 7.40 -33.35
N THR A 424 -0.86 8.61 -32.79
CA THR A 424 0.11 9.63 -33.18
C THR A 424 1.09 9.87 -32.04
N PHE A 425 2.39 9.83 -32.33
CA PHE A 425 3.48 10.06 -31.38
C PHE A 425 4.25 11.31 -31.80
N THR A 426 4.23 12.35 -30.98
CA THR A 426 4.96 13.61 -31.21
C THR A 426 6.02 13.76 -30.11
N SER A 427 7.29 13.51 -30.43
CA SER A 427 8.39 13.67 -29.47
C SER A 427 9.76 13.73 -30.16
N PRO A 428 10.76 14.40 -29.54
CA PRO A 428 12.13 14.33 -30.05
C PRO A 428 12.70 12.91 -30.12
N ASN A 429 12.27 12.01 -29.23
CA ASN A 429 12.74 10.62 -29.19
C ASN A 429 11.56 9.65 -28.98
N THR A 430 11.19 8.89 -30.01
CA THR A 430 10.16 7.85 -29.91
C THR A 430 10.79 6.47 -30.12
N THR A 431 10.64 5.59 -29.14
CA THR A 431 11.10 4.19 -29.20
C THR A 431 9.90 3.25 -29.15
N ILE A 432 9.81 2.32 -30.10
CA ILE A 432 8.78 1.28 -30.13
C ILE A 432 9.47 -0.08 -29.98
N HIS A 433 9.18 -0.78 -28.89
CA HIS A 433 9.77 -2.07 -28.62
C HIS A 433 9.13 -3.18 -29.48
N PRO A 434 9.91 -4.20 -29.91
CA PRO A 434 9.40 -5.32 -30.70
C PRO A 434 8.31 -6.15 -30.00
N GLU A 435 8.22 -6.02 -28.68
CA GLU A 435 7.24 -6.72 -27.83
C GLU A 435 5.88 -6.00 -27.77
N SER A 436 5.71 -4.92 -28.52
CA SER A 436 4.41 -4.31 -28.80
C SER A 436 3.76 -4.98 -30.01
N HIS A 437 2.43 -5.07 -30.02
CA HIS A 437 1.64 -5.63 -31.12
C HIS A 437 0.99 -4.51 -31.93
N VAL A 438 1.15 -4.55 -33.25
CA VAL A 438 0.52 -3.61 -34.19
C VAL A 438 -0.25 -4.43 -35.22
N ALA A 439 -1.58 -4.36 -35.19
CA ALA A 439 -2.43 -5.05 -36.14
C ALA A 439 -2.26 -4.47 -37.56
N SER A 440 -2.58 -5.26 -38.58
CA SER A 440 -2.30 -4.90 -39.99
C SER A 440 -3.00 -3.62 -40.48
N GLY A 441 -4.13 -3.22 -39.91
CA GLY A 441 -4.81 -1.97 -40.24
C GLY A 441 -4.78 -0.93 -39.12
N ALA A 442 -3.92 -1.11 -38.10
CA ALA A 442 -3.57 -0.02 -37.19
C ALA A 442 -2.70 1.02 -37.92
N VAL A 443 -2.92 2.30 -37.63
CA VAL A 443 -2.12 3.40 -38.17
C VAL A 443 -1.27 4.01 -37.06
N LEU A 444 0.06 3.94 -37.22
CA LEU A 444 1.01 4.59 -36.32
C LEU A 444 1.70 5.76 -37.03
N ASN A 445 1.45 6.98 -36.56
CA ASN A 445 2.08 8.20 -37.04
C ASN A 445 3.18 8.62 -36.07
N VAL A 446 4.45 8.47 -36.45
CA VAL A 446 5.59 8.92 -35.64
C VAL A 446 6.09 10.26 -36.19
N GLY A 447 5.73 11.35 -35.51
CA GLY A 447 6.18 12.71 -35.79
C GLY A 447 7.41 13.09 -34.95
N GLN A 448 8.31 13.87 -35.56
CA GLN A 448 9.41 14.55 -34.86
C GLN A 448 9.03 15.99 -34.52
#